data_AF-A0A0Q8SPJ4-F1
#
_entry.id   AF-A0A0Q8SPJ4-F1
#
_cell.length_a   1.000
_cell.length_b   1.000
_cell.length_c   1.000
_cell.angle_alpha   90.00
_cell.angle_beta   90.00
_cell.angle_gamma   90.00
#
_symmetry.space_group_name_H-M   'P 1'
#
loop_
_entity.id
_entity.type
_entity.pdbx_description
1 polymer ?
#
loop_
_entity_poly.entity_id
_entity_poly.type
_entity_poly.pdbx_seq_one_letter_code
_entity_poly.pdbx_strand_id
1 'polypeptide(L)'
;MQGSEDSWAAAMKEAESPADRDPALWAKCFAESEGDEQRAKAAYMRAKVAGSTPPSAAAAAEEPTAAKPRKKRLLPWWGWVLLAPVIAIGGLMLIGALMPNNPDRDARWRAQDAVKLCWSEQGRKSLDALTARFVAGACEKMERDYEARWGRKP
;
A
#
# COMPACT_ATOMS: atom_id res chain seq x y z
N MET A 1 17.42 39.70 29.79
CA MET A 1 16.33 39.25 28.90
C MET A 1 15.87 37.85 29.28
N GLN A 2 15.44 37.62 30.54
CA GLN A 2 15.07 36.28 31.04
C GLN A 2 13.55 36.14 31.28
N GLY A 3 12.83 37.24 31.48
CA GLY A 3 11.41 37.20 31.89
C GLY A 3 10.42 36.58 30.90
N SER A 4 10.73 36.49 29.59
CA SER A 4 9.86 35.82 28.62
C SER A 4 10.04 34.30 28.63
N GLU A 5 11.26 33.81 28.84
CA GLU A 5 11.52 32.36 28.92
C GLU A 5 10.91 31.78 30.20
N ASP A 6 11.00 32.53 31.30
CA ASP A 6 10.40 32.16 32.58
C ASP A 6 8.87 32.10 32.52
N SER A 7 8.22 32.98 31.73
CA SER A 7 6.75 32.99 31.58
C SER A 7 6.24 31.81 30.74
N TRP A 8 6.97 31.41 29.70
CA TRP A 8 6.67 30.19 28.94
C TRP A 8 6.89 28.93 29.75
N ALA A 9 7.97 28.87 30.55
CA ALA A 9 8.26 27.72 31.42
C ALA A 9 7.18 27.54 32.50
N ALA A 10 6.72 28.63 33.11
CA ALA A 10 5.62 28.60 34.08
C ALA A 10 4.29 28.17 33.42
N ALA A 11 3.98 28.70 32.22
CA ALA A 11 2.78 28.35 31.49
C ALA A 11 2.76 26.87 31.04
N MET A 12 3.92 26.31 30.66
CA MET A 12 4.06 24.88 30.35
C MET A 12 3.72 24.01 31.56
N LYS A 13 4.32 24.31 32.72
CA LYS A 13 4.10 23.54 33.95
C LYS A 13 2.64 23.57 34.41
N GLU A 14 1.96 24.70 34.25
CA GLU A 14 0.54 24.86 34.56
C GLU A 14 -0.36 24.10 33.56
N ALA A 15 -0.04 24.13 32.26
CA ALA A 15 -0.80 23.42 31.23
C ALA A 15 -0.72 21.89 31.35
N GLU A 16 0.38 21.37 31.90
CA GLU A 16 0.57 19.94 32.17
C GLU A 16 -0.17 19.46 33.41
N SER A 17 -0.46 20.36 34.37
CA SER A 17 -0.99 20.03 35.69
C SER A 17 -2.51 20.27 35.73
N PRO A 18 -3.37 19.21 35.75
CA PRO A 18 -4.82 19.38 35.68
C PRO A 18 -5.43 20.12 36.88
N ALA A 19 -4.71 20.15 38.00
CA ALA A 19 -5.12 20.81 39.24
C ALA A 19 -4.82 22.33 39.26
N ASP A 20 -3.81 22.77 38.48
CA ASP A 20 -3.30 24.14 38.53
C ASP A 20 -3.82 25.02 37.38
N ARG A 21 -4.39 24.39 36.34
CA ARG A 21 -4.95 25.10 35.18
C ARG A 21 -6.26 25.82 35.52
N ASP A 22 -6.44 27.00 34.95
CA ASP A 22 -7.71 27.72 34.94
C ASP A 22 -8.76 26.88 34.17
N PRO A 23 -9.84 26.44 34.84
CA PRO A 23 -10.81 25.53 34.25
C PRO A 23 -11.62 26.19 33.13
N ALA A 24 -11.85 27.50 33.19
CA ALA A 24 -12.63 28.22 32.18
C ALA A 24 -11.81 28.45 30.92
N LEU A 25 -10.54 28.86 31.07
CA LEU A 25 -9.64 29.05 29.94
C LEU A 25 -9.28 27.71 29.29
N TRP A 26 -9.05 26.67 30.10
CA TRP A 26 -8.83 25.32 29.60
C TRP A 26 -10.04 24.79 28.81
N ALA A 27 -11.25 24.92 29.34
CA ALA A 27 -12.46 24.47 28.66
C ALA A 27 -12.64 25.13 27.29
N LYS A 28 -12.36 26.44 27.18
CA LYS A 28 -12.38 27.18 25.91
C LYS A 28 -11.34 26.63 24.93
N CYS A 29 -10.07 26.55 25.34
CA CYS A 29 -8.99 26.07 24.48
C CYS A 29 -9.16 24.60 24.06
N PHE A 30 -9.73 23.76 24.95
CA PHE A 30 -10.04 22.36 24.67
C PHE A 30 -11.19 22.21 23.68
N ALA A 31 -12.25 23.02 23.81
CA ALA A 31 -13.36 23.06 22.86
C ALA A 31 -12.91 23.55 21.49
N GLU A 32 -12.09 24.61 21.44
CA GLU A 32 -11.50 25.14 20.20
C GLU A 32 -10.54 24.15 19.53
N SER A 33 -9.95 23.23 20.31
CA SER A 33 -9.05 22.18 19.82
C SER A 33 -9.76 20.87 19.47
N GLU A 34 -11.09 20.86 19.41
CA GLU A 34 -11.90 19.66 19.12
C GLU A 34 -11.60 18.47 20.07
N GLY A 35 -11.19 18.76 21.31
CA GLY A 35 -10.81 17.75 22.29
C GLY A 35 -9.39 17.17 22.15
N ASP A 36 -8.57 17.71 21.24
CA ASP A 36 -7.14 17.37 21.15
C ASP A 36 -6.37 18.04 22.29
N GLU A 37 -5.91 17.21 23.24
CA GLU A 37 -5.24 17.67 24.46
C GLU A 37 -3.92 18.43 24.19
N GLN A 38 -3.15 18.02 23.18
CA GLN A 38 -1.86 18.63 22.87
C GLN A 38 -2.04 20.01 22.23
N ARG A 39 -3.03 20.14 21.36
CA ARG A 39 -3.40 21.43 20.77
C ARG A 39 -4.02 22.37 21.80
N ALA A 40 -4.83 21.84 22.71
CA ALA A 40 -5.43 22.60 23.81
C ALA A 40 -4.36 23.16 24.75
N LYS A 41 -3.34 22.36 25.12
CA LYS A 41 -2.18 22.83 25.90
C LYS A 41 -1.44 23.95 25.19
N ALA A 42 -1.15 23.79 23.90
CA ALA A 42 -0.47 24.82 23.11
C ALA A 42 -1.24 26.14 23.03
N ALA A 43 -2.56 26.08 22.85
CA ALA A 43 -3.44 27.25 22.85
C ALA A 43 -3.52 27.91 24.22
N TYR A 44 -3.63 27.11 25.30
CA TYR A 44 -3.67 27.59 26.68
C TYR A 44 -2.39 28.35 27.07
N MET A 45 -1.21 27.79 26.76
CA MET A 45 0.08 28.42 27.04
C MET A 45 0.22 29.78 26.34
N ARG A 46 -0.19 29.85 25.06
CA ARG A 46 -0.19 31.11 24.30
C ARG A 46 -1.09 32.16 24.92
N ALA A 47 -2.31 31.78 25.31
CA ALA A 47 -3.27 32.70 25.92
C ALA A 47 -2.76 33.27 27.26
N LYS A 48 -2.12 32.43 28.08
CA LYS A 48 -1.52 32.86 29.35
C LYS A 48 -0.35 33.80 29.18
N VAL A 49 0.58 33.47 28.28
CA VAL A 49 1.77 34.32 28.04
C VAL A 49 1.36 35.67 27.44
N ALA A 50 0.35 35.69 26.57
CA ALA A 50 -0.23 36.93 26.05
C ALA A 50 -0.83 37.81 27.16
N GLY A 51 -1.48 37.22 28.17
CA GLY A 51 -1.99 37.94 29.33
C GLY A 51 -0.92 38.47 30.31
N SER A 52 0.29 37.91 30.28
CA SER A 52 1.41 38.31 31.15
C SER A 52 2.32 39.40 30.55
N THR A 53 2.08 39.78 29.29
CA THR A 53 2.90 40.77 28.59
C THR A 53 2.24 42.15 28.66
N PRO A 54 2.90 43.23 29.16
CA PRO A 54 2.33 44.57 29.11
C PRO A 54 2.13 45.03 27.66
N PRO A 55 1.08 45.82 27.36
CA PRO A 55 0.67 46.18 25.99
C PRO A 55 1.61 47.22 25.36
N SER A 56 2.86 46.84 25.09
CA SER A 56 3.83 47.69 24.41
C SER A 56 4.79 46.82 23.60
N ALA A 57 4.32 46.30 22.46
CA ALA A 57 5.08 45.92 21.25
C ALA A 57 4.36 44.88 20.35
N ALA A 58 3.15 44.43 20.67
CA ALA A 58 2.38 43.49 19.83
C ALA A 58 1.06 44.07 19.29
N ALA A 59 0.90 45.40 19.33
CA ALA A 59 -0.24 46.10 18.73
C ALA A 59 0.00 46.44 17.24
N ALA A 60 0.63 45.53 16.51
CA ALA A 60 0.61 45.51 15.05
C ALA A 60 -0.08 44.21 14.62
N ALA A 61 -1.41 44.31 14.60
CA ALA A 61 -2.34 43.57 13.75
C ALA A 61 -2.04 42.08 13.51
N GLU A 62 -2.84 41.22 14.16
CA GLU A 62 -3.64 40.24 13.40
C GLU A 62 -4.92 39.96 14.21
N GLU A 63 -6.03 40.52 13.74
CA GLU A 63 -7.38 40.18 14.18
C GLU A 63 -7.66 38.68 13.97
N PRO A 64 -8.52 38.05 14.80
CA PRO A 64 -8.83 36.64 14.69
C PRO A 64 -9.73 36.42 13.47
N THR A 65 -9.13 36.29 12.29
CA THR A 65 -9.87 35.84 11.12
C THR A 65 -10.29 34.40 11.36
N ALA A 66 -11.61 34.22 11.49
CA ALA A 66 -12.37 32.98 11.49
C ALA A 66 -11.57 31.77 10.99
N ALA A 67 -11.12 30.93 11.92
CA ALA A 67 -10.45 29.68 11.62
C ALA A 67 -11.40 28.77 10.83
N LYS A 68 -11.14 28.65 9.52
CA LYS A 68 -11.77 27.66 8.64
C LYS A 68 -11.53 26.25 9.21
N PRO A 69 -12.52 25.34 9.19
CA PRO A 69 -12.28 23.96 9.57
C PRO A 69 -11.31 23.35 8.55
N ARG A 70 -10.13 22.93 9.00
CA ARG A 70 -9.27 22.04 8.21
C ARG A 70 -9.92 20.66 8.18
N LYS A 71 -11.00 20.54 7.40
CA LYS A 71 -11.53 19.25 6.98
C LYS A 71 -10.38 18.46 6.37
N LYS A 72 -10.06 17.31 6.96
CA LYS A 72 -9.25 16.25 6.37
C LYS A 72 -9.66 16.08 4.90
N ARG A 73 -8.82 16.54 3.98
CA ARG A 73 -9.01 16.34 2.55
C ARG A 73 -7.67 16.09 1.87
N LEU A 74 -6.92 15.13 2.40
CA LEU A 74 -5.65 14.69 1.80
C LEU A 74 -5.53 13.16 1.69
N LEU A 75 -6.68 12.47 1.64
CA LEU A 75 -6.72 11.08 1.22
C LEU A 75 -7.79 10.80 0.14
N PRO A 76 -7.76 11.41 -1.07
CA PRO A 76 -8.66 10.93 -2.13
C PRO A 76 -7.97 10.43 -3.40
N TRP A 77 -6.68 10.68 -3.65
CA TRP A 77 -6.07 10.35 -4.95
C TRP A 77 -4.91 9.35 -4.89
N TRP A 78 -3.90 9.58 -4.05
CA TRP A 78 -2.75 8.67 -3.93
C TRP A 78 -3.12 7.30 -3.32
N GLY A 79 -4.08 7.27 -2.39
CA GLY A 79 -4.60 6.02 -1.83
C GLY A 79 -5.30 5.15 -2.87
N TRP A 80 -6.06 5.75 -3.80
CA TRP A 80 -6.69 5.02 -4.90
C TRP A 80 -5.66 4.50 -5.92
N VAL A 81 -4.59 5.27 -6.19
CA VAL A 81 -3.50 4.85 -7.08
C VAL A 81 -2.71 3.65 -6.52
N LEU A 82 -2.53 3.55 -5.20
CA LEU A 82 -1.86 2.40 -4.58
C LEU A 82 -2.79 1.19 -4.38
N LEU A 83 -4.07 1.41 -4.07
CA LEU A 83 -5.01 0.33 -3.78
C LEU A 83 -5.56 -0.34 -5.04
N ALA A 84 -5.79 0.43 -6.11
CA ALA A 84 -6.32 -0.09 -7.37
C ALA A 84 -5.47 -1.21 -8.01
N PRO A 85 -4.14 -1.09 -8.17
CA PRO A 85 -3.34 -2.16 -8.77
C PRO A 85 -3.30 -3.42 -7.89
N VAL A 86 -3.28 -3.27 -6.56
CA VAL A 86 -3.30 -4.41 -5.62
C VAL A 86 -4.61 -5.19 -5.72
N ILE A 87 -5.74 -4.48 -5.74
CA ILE A 87 -7.06 -5.11 -5.92
C ILE A 87 -7.19 -5.72 -7.32
N ALA A 88 -6.68 -5.06 -8.37
CA ALA A 88 -6.72 -5.58 -9.73
C ALA A 88 -5.91 -6.88 -9.87
N ILE A 89 -4.69 -6.94 -9.32
CA ILE A 89 -3.85 -8.13 -9.34
C ILE A 89 -4.47 -9.25 -8.49
N GLY A 90 -4.95 -8.93 -7.28
CA GLY A 90 -5.64 -9.90 -6.43
C GLY A 90 -6.90 -10.47 -7.09
N GLY A 91 -7.69 -9.62 -7.73
CA GLY A 91 -8.87 -10.02 -8.50
C GLY A 91 -8.51 -10.89 -9.71
N LEU A 92 -7.48 -10.54 -10.47
CA LEU A 92 -7.01 -11.34 -11.60
C LEU A 92 -6.53 -12.73 -11.17
N MET A 93 -5.78 -12.83 -10.07
CA MET A 93 -5.37 -14.12 -9.52
C MET A 93 -6.56 -14.95 -9.04
N LEU A 94 -7.55 -14.33 -8.39
CA LEU A 94 -8.76 -15.03 -7.95
C LEU A 94 -9.57 -15.55 -9.14
N ILE A 95 -9.72 -14.75 -10.21
CA ILE A 95 -10.38 -15.18 -11.45
C ILE A 95 -9.63 -16.35 -12.08
N GLY A 96 -8.31 -16.30 -12.13
CA GLY A 96 -7.48 -17.41 -12.63
C GLY A 96 -7.63 -18.70 -11.80
N ALA A 97 -7.74 -18.58 -10.47
CA ALA A 97 -7.95 -19.72 -9.58
C ALA A 97 -9.35 -20.35 -9.71
N LEU A 98 -10.36 -19.54 -10.06
CA LEU A 98 -11.73 -19.99 -10.26
C LEU A 98 -12.00 -20.48 -11.69
N MET A 99 -11.10 -20.21 -12.64
CA MET A 99 -11.27 -20.68 -14.02
C MET A 99 -11.01 -22.20 -14.10
N PRO A 100 -11.94 -23.00 -14.65
CA PRO A 100 -11.73 -24.43 -14.82
C PRO A 100 -10.58 -24.68 -15.79
N ASN A 101 -9.47 -25.17 -15.28
CA ASN A 101 -8.34 -25.55 -16.11
C ASN A 101 -8.76 -26.81 -16.89
N ASN A 102 -8.81 -26.73 -18.22
CA ASN A 102 -9.24 -27.87 -19.03
C ASN A 102 -8.06 -28.86 -19.15
N PRO A 103 -8.07 -29.97 -18.39
CA PRO A 103 -6.90 -30.85 -18.28
C PRO A 103 -6.57 -31.50 -19.62
N ASP A 104 -7.55 -31.69 -20.50
CA ASP A 104 -7.34 -32.27 -21.83
C ASP A 104 -6.53 -31.37 -22.75
N ARG A 105 -6.74 -30.05 -22.66
CA ARG A 105 -5.98 -29.09 -23.46
C ARG A 105 -4.52 -29.10 -23.06
N ASP A 106 -4.25 -29.06 -21.75
CA ASP A 106 -2.89 -29.06 -21.21
C ASP A 106 -2.20 -30.41 -21.44
N ALA A 107 -2.93 -31.53 -21.29
CA ALA A 107 -2.42 -32.86 -21.58
C ALA A 107 -2.03 -33.02 -23.06
N ARG A 108 -2.87 -32.50 -23.96
CA ARG A 108 -2.57 -32.50 -25.41
C ARG A 108 -1.35 -31.65 -25.72
N TRP A 109 -1.25 -30.44 -25.18
CA TRP A 109 -0.08 -29.56 -25.41
C TRP A 109 1.22 -30.22 -24.95
N ARG A 110 1.24 -30.79 -23.73
CA ARG A 110 2.42 -31.48 -23.21
C ARG A 110 2.82 -32.70 -24.05
N ALA A 111 1.84 -33.48 -24.50
CA ALA A 111 2.11 -34.65 -25.34
C ALA A 111 2.63 -34.26 -26.73
N GLN A 112 2.09 -33.20 -27.32
CA GLN A 112 2.55 -32.65 -28.58
C GLN A 112 4.00 -32.16 -28.48
N ASP A 113 4.34 -31.45 -27.41
CA ASP A 113 5.69 -30.96 -27.17
C ASP A 113 6.69 -32.10 -26.93
N ALA A 114 6.29 -33.16 -26.24
CA ALA A 114 7.12 -34.34 -26.05
C ALA A 114 7.47 -35.03 -27.39
N VAL A 115 6.50 -35.14 -28.31
CA VAL A 115 6.75 -35.68 -29.66
C VAL A 115 7.71 -34.79 -30.44
N LYS A 116 7.47 -33.46 -30.45
CA LYS A 116 8.36 -32.51 -31.14
C LYS A 116 9.78 -32.54 -30.58
N LEU A 117 9.90 -32.62 -29.26
CA LEU A 117 11.20 -32.73 -28.59
C LEU A 117 11.89 -34.04 -28.97
N CYS A 118 11.16 -35.15 -29.05
CA CYS A 118 11.71 -36.45 -29.49
C CYS A 118 12.34 -36.37 -30.87
N TRP A 119 11.65 -35.78 -31.85
CA TRP A 119 12.18 -35.59 -33.20
C TRP A 119 13.34 -34.60 -33.24
N SER A 120 13.26 -33.53 -32.46
CA SER A 120 14.37 -32.59 -32.31
C SER A 120 15.62 -33.26 -31.76
N GLU A 121 15.46 -34.16 -30.79
CA GLU A 121 16.54 -34.94 -30.20
C GLU A 121 17.13 -35.93 -31.21
N GLN A 122 16.28 -36.70 -31.89
CA GLN A 122 16.67 -37.67 -32.92
C GLN A 122 17.48 -37.02 -34.05
N GLY A 123 17.14 -35.79 -34.45
CA GLY A 123 17.85 -35.03 -35.48
C GLY A 123 19.20 -34.44 -35.06
N ARG A 124 19.62 -34.59 -33.78
CA ARG A 124 20.91 -34.05 -33.31
C ARG A 124 22.08 -34.86 -33.84
N LYS A 125 23.09 -34.16 -34.38
CA LYS A 125 24.32 -34.75 -34.94
C LYS A 125 25.21 -35.47 -33.92
N SER A 126 24.91 -35.35 -32.63
CA SER A 126 25.65 -35.99 -31.54
C SER A 126 25.22 -37.44 -31.28
N LEU A 127 24.18 -37.95 -31.95
CA LEU A 127 23.70 -39.31 -31.78
C LEU A 127 24.37 -40.27 -32.75
N ASP A 128 24.77 -41.44 -32.23
CA ASP A 128 25.13 -42.59 -33.06
C ASP A 128 23.93 -42.98 -33.94
N ALA A 129 24.19 -43.39 -35.19
CA ALA A 129 23.19 -43.84 -36.14
C ALA A 129 22.34 -45.00 -35.60
N LEU A 130 22.92 -45.88 -34.78
CA LEU A 130 22.17 -46.94 -34.11
C LEU A 130 21.15 -46.37 -33.11
N THR A 131 21.59 -45.42 -32.27
CA THR A 131 20.73 -44.75 -31.29
C THR A 131 19.64 -43.92 -31.96
N ALA A 132 19.97 -43.24 -33.05
CA ALA A 132 18.99 -42.44 -33.81
C ALA A 132 17.84 -43.31 -34.36
N ARG A 133 18.12 -44.54 -34.79
CA ARG A 133 17.09 -45.50 -35.24
C ARG A 133 16.23 -46.01 -34.09
N PHE A 134 16.83 -46.29 -32.93
CA PHE A 134 16.10 -46.71 -31.74
C PHE A 134 15.17 -45.59 -31.24
N VAL A 135 15.67 -44.35 -31.19
CA VAL A 135 14.88 -43.17 -30.80
C VAL A 135 13.77 -42.90 -31.80
N ALA A 136 14.01 -43.06 -33.12
CA ALA A 136 12.97 -42.91 -34.13
C ALA A 136 11.78 -43.86 -33.86
N GLY A 137 12.04 -45.12 -33.51
CA GLY A 137 10.96 -46.06 -33.14
C GLY A 137 10.19 -45.63 -31.88
N ALA A 138 10.85 -44.98 -30.93
CA ALA A 138 10.17 -44.40 -29.76
C ALA A 138 9.33 -43.17 -30.13
N CYS A 139 9.84 -42.29 -31.00
CA CYS A 139 9.10 -41.11 -31.47
C CYS A 139 7.85 -41.51 -32.26
N GLU A 140 7.97 -42.47 -33.19
CA GLU A 140 6.83 -43.00 -33.97
C GLU A 140 5.75 -43.62 -33.08
N LYS A 141 6.15 -44.32 -32.01
CA LYS A 141 5.20 -44.84 -31.03
C LYS A 141 4.45 -43.71 -30.32
N MET A 142 5.15 -42.67 -29.87
CA MET A 142 4.50 -41.53 -29.22
C MET A 142 3.56 -40.77 -30.15
N GLU A 143 3.90 -40.66 -31.44
CA GLU A 143 3.00 -40.11 -32.46
C GLU A 143 1.73 -40.92 -32.60
N ARG A 144 1.86 -42.24 -32.71
CA ARG A 144 0.70 -43.14 -32.77
C ARG A 144 -0.15 -43.05 -31.52
N ASP A 145 0.46 -42.99 -30.35
CA ASP A 145 -0.27 -42.87 -29.07
C ASP A 145 -0.98 -41.51 -28.98
N TYR A 146 -0.37 -40.44 -29.51
CA TYR A 146 -0.99 -39.12 -29.63
C TYR A 146 -2.17 -39.14 -30.60
N GLU A 147 -1.99 -39.70 -31.79
CA GLU A 147 -3.04 -39.81 -32.80
C GLU A 147 -4.21 -40.68 -32.32
N ALA A 148 -3.93 -41.79 -31.63
CA ALA A 148 -4.95 -42.66 -31.04
C ALA A 148 -5.77 -41.95 -29.95
N ARG A 149 -5.15 -41.04 -29.19
CA ARG A 149 -5.80 -40.35 -28.06
C ARG A 149 -6.56 -39.09 -28.47
N TRP A 150 -6.09 -38.38 -29.49
CA TRP A 150 -6.66 -37.08 -29.91
C TRP A 150 -7.16 -37.02 -31.35
N GLY A 151 -7.05 -38.11 -32.13
CA GLY A 151 -7.59 -38.22 -33.49
C GLY A 151 -6.94 -37.29 -34.52
N ARG A 152 -5.73 -36.79 -34.23
CA ARG A 152 -4.99 -35.85 -35.09
C ARG A 152 -3.49 -36.03 -34.91
N LYS A 153 -2.70 -35.65 -35.92
CA LYS A 153 -1.24 -35.66 -35.81
C LYS A 153 -0.72 -34.54 -34.90
N PRO A 154 0.39 -34.78 -34.16
CA PRO A 154 1.05 -33.77 -33.33
C PRO A 154 1.76 -32.68 -34.15
#